data_AF-A0A5C9E0H1-F1
#
_entry.id   AF-A0A5C9E0H1-F1
#
_cell.length_a   1.000
_cell.length_b   1.000
_cell.length_c   1.000
_cell.angle_alpha   90.00
_cell.angle_beta   90.00
_cell.angle_gamma   90.00
#
_symmetry.space_group_name_H-M   'P 1'
#
loop_
_entity.id
_entity.type
_entity.pdbx_description
1 polymer ?
#
loop_
_entity_poly.entity_id
_entity_poly.type
_entity_poly.pdbx_seq_one_letter_code
_entity_poly.pdbx_strand_id
1 'polypeptide(L)'
;MSESYENDLKELKEKLKEKDETINSYLDRIEMLEDNIMKLEALIDEAETKGSFDSEKVQETKLAIELTDREKKIRELKDKMGFLRKETLNYRKRIEELEKEQDKTTNQMMSDTQKEQISMDTLVKELQSKINKQKQIINSLQQEGGAYASSSKYEAQLKEKDQKIQDLENKIQQLSKKEAPDMISRSLTEELQLKLNRTRQQVKVLQETIESYKKAGTASTAEPTPVDTEMIEKLEQQNAELIQKLEGKTNEVQVLSQKIEELQKASSTKAPSKPAEATAPSPLISDLTKELQEKLNKRKLMIEDLQAELKILKEKATTKTDQEGYIEELKEELASKTEKIKHLQDKINERERIVQEADVSKLDTLRVNELKRMIKELEKLTNQQREEIYALKTK
;
A
#
# COMPACT_ATOMS: atom_id res chain seq x y z
N MET A 1 -19.73 -5.10 35.02
CA MET A 1 -20.43 -5.55 36.26
C MET A 1 -21.28 -6.80 36.03
N SER A 2 -22.13 -6.85 34.99
CA SER A 2 -22.98 -8.02 34.71
C SER A 2 -22.19 -9.33 34.46
N GLU A 3 -21.13 -9.29 33.64
CA GLU A 3 -20.38 -10.50 33.27
C GLU A 3 -19.61 -11.17 34.42
N SER A 4 -19.13 -10.39 35.40
CA SER A 4 -18.47 -10.95 36.59
C SER A 4 -19.46 -11.77 37.41
N TYR A 5 -20.66 -11.23 37.65
CA TYR A 5 -21.74 -11.97 38.32
C TYR A 5 -22.20 -13.16 37.49
N GLU A 6 -22.18 -13.08 36.16
CA GLU A 6 -22.57 -14.17 35.27
C GLU A 6 -21.57 -15.33 35.32
N ASN A 7 -20.27 -15.02 35.38
CA ASN A 7 -19.20 -16.00 35.58
C ASN A 7 -19.24 -16.63 36.97
N ASP A 8 -19.43 -15.83 38.02
CA ASP A 8 -19.58 -16.35 39.39
C ASP A 8 -20.81 -17.27 39.51
N LEU A 9 -21.91 -16.89 38.87
CA LEU A 9 -23.15 -17.67 38.85
C LEU A 9 -22.97 -18.96 38.05
N LYS A 10 -22.15 -18.96 36.99
CA LYS A 10 -21.76 -20.17 36.25
C LYS A 10 -20.87 -21.10 37.08
N GLU A 11 -19.86 -20.56 37.76
CA GLU A 11 -18.98 -21.34 38.65
C GLU A 11 -19.76 -21.93 39.84
N LEU A 12 -20.67 -21.15 40.43
CA LEU A 12 -21.56 -21.62 41.49
C LEU A 12 -22.50 -22.72 41.00
N LYS A 13 -23.06 -22.60 39.79
CA LYS A 13 -23.87 -23.66 39.17
C LYS A 13 -23.07 -24.94 38.94
N GLU A 14 -21.83 -24.82 38.49
CA GLU A 14 -20.95 -25.97 38.25
C GLU A 14 -20.57 -26.67 39.57
N LYS A 15 -20.21 -25.90 40.60
CA LYS A 15 -19.98 -26.43 41.95
C LYS A 15 -21.21 -27.09 42.55
N LEU A 16 -22.39 -26.49 42.37
CA LEU A 16 -23.65 -27.06 42.84
C LEU A 16 -23.88 -28.43 42.18
N LYS A 17 -23.69 -28.50 40.86
CA LYS A 17 -23.82 -29.73 40.10
C LYS A 17 -22.83 -30.80 40.56
N GLU A 18 -21.57 -30.44 40.79
CA GLU A 18 -20.56 -31.37 41.32
C GLU A 18 -20.92 -31.88 42.72
N LYS A 19 -21.47 -31.01 43.58
CA LYS A 19 -21.97 -31.40 44.90
C LYS A 19 -23.18 -32.32 44.80
N ASP A 20 -24.13 -32.06 43.91
CA ASP A 20 -25.29 -32.93 43.67
C ASP A 20 -24.84 -34.32 43.18
N GLU A 21 -23.90 -34.39 42.25
CA GLU A 21 -23.30 -35.65 41.78
C GLU A 21 -22.61 -36.41 42.91
N THR A 22 -21.89 -35.70 43.79
CA THR A 22 -21.24 -36.28 44.96
C THR A 22 -22.26 -36.80 45.99
N ILE A 23 -23.32 -36.03 46.26
CA ILE A 23 -24.41 -36.42 47.16
C ILE A 23 -25.08 -37.69 46.65
N ASN A 24 -25.42 -37.74 45.35
CA ASN A 24 -26.03 -38.92 44.75
C ASN A 24 -25.11 -40.16 44.88
N SER A 25 -23.80 -40.00 44.67
CA SER A 25 -22.86 -41.10 44.89
C SER A 25 -22.82 -41.58 46.35
N TYR A 26 -22.99 -40.68 47.33
CA TYR A 26 -23.10 -41.07 48.73
C TYR A 26 -24.43 -41.75 49.03
N LEU A 27 -25.55 -41.29 48.46
CA LEU A 27 -26.86 -41.92 48.62
C LEU A 27 -26.84 -43.35 48.06
N ASP A 28 -26.31 -43.56 46.86
CA ASP A 28 -26.14 -44.89 46.27
C ASP A 28 -25.27 -45.81 47.15
N ARG A 29 -24.28 -45.24 47.85
CA ARG A 29 -23.42 -46.00 48.76
C ARG A 29 -24.14 -46.35 50.05
N ILE A 30 -24.96 -45.44 50.57
CA ILE A 30 -25.76 -45.66 51.77
C ILE A 30 -26.79 -46.76 51.49
N GLU A 31 -27.53 -46.69 50.38
CA GLU A 31 -28.52 -47.70 49.99
C GLU A 31 -27.92 -49.11 49.94
N MET A 32 -26.72 -49.26 49.35
CA MET A 32 -26.03 -50.56 49.34
C MET A 32 -25.63 -51.05 50.74
N LEU A 33 -25.20 -50.14 51.62
CA LEU A 33 -24.81 -50.50 52.98
C LEU A 33 -26.04 -50.89 53.80
N GLU A 34 -27.16 -50.21 53.60
CA GLU A 34 -28.46 -50.55 54.20
C GLU A 34 -28.93 -51.93 53.73
N ASP A 35 -28.87 -52.23 52.43
CA ASP A 35 -29.18 -53.56 51.89
C ASP A 35 -28.30 -54.67 52.48
N ASN A 36 -27.00 -54.39 52.67
CA ASN A 36 -26.07 -55.34 53.28
C ASN A 36 -26.37 -55.53 54.77
N ILE A 37 -26.70 -54.46 55.49
CA ILE A 37 -27.11 -54.52 56.89
C ILE A 37 -28.39 -55.34 57.02
N MET A 38 -29.40 -55.11 56.19
CA MET A 38 -30.65 -55.90 56.22
C MET A 38 -30.40 -57.40 56.01
N LYS A 39 -29.50 -57.78 55.09
CA LYS A 39 -29.11 -59.19 54.88
C LYS A 39 -28.41 -59.78 56.11
N LEU A 40 -27.56 -59.01 56.78
CA LEU A 40 -26.85 -59.44 57.98
C LEU A 40 -27.78 -59.51 59.20
N GLU A 41 -28.70 -58.55 59.35
CA GLU A 41 -29.73 -58.54 60.40
C GLU A 41 -30.65 -59.76 60.26
N ALA A 42 -31.07 -60.11 59.04
CA ALA A 42 -31.85 -61.31 58.79
C ALA A 42 -31.12 -62.61 59.23
N LEU A 43 -29.80 -62.67 59.09
CA LEU A 43 -29.00 -63.79 59.59
C LEU A 43 -28.90 -63.79 61.12
N ILE A 44 -28.84 -62.62 61.74
CA ILE A 44 -28.83 -62.48 63.21
C ILE A 44 -30.17 -62.93 63.78
N ASP A 45 -31.29 -62.46 63.23
CA ASP A 45 -32.64 -62.89 63.64
C ASP A 45 -32.82 -64.40 63.49
N GLU A 46 -32.35 -64.98 62.37
CA GLU A 46 -32.40 -66.43 62.15
C GLU A 46 -31.54 -67.18 63.19
N ALA A 47 -30.38 -66.65 63.56
CA ALA A 47 -29.51 -67.25 64.57
C ALA A 47 -30.09 -67.13 65.99
N GLU A 48 -30.78 -66.04 66.32
CA GLU A 48 -31.48 -65.87 67.61
C GLU A 48 -32.62 -66.88 67.76
N THR A 49 -33.38 -67.14 66.69
CA THR A 49 -34.46 -68.14 66.72
C THR A 49 -33.95 -69.59 66.80
N LYS A 50 -32.79 -69.89 66.17
CA LYS A 50 -32.21 -71.24 66.12
C LYS A 50 -31.16 -71.52 67.20
N GLY A 51 -30.71 -70.50 67.93
CA GLY A 51 -29.70 -70.59 68.99
C GLY A 51 -28.25 -70.66 68.51
N SER A 52 -27.99 -70.63 67.20
CA SER A 52 -26.65 -70.60 66.62
C SER A 52 -26.68 -70.13 65.16
N PHE A 53 -25.58 -69.54 64.68
CA PHE A 53 -25.42 -69.21 63.26
C PHE A 53 -25.21 -70.46 62.41
N ASP A 54 -25.90 -70.49 61.26
CA ASP A 54 -25.59 -71.44 60.19
C ASP A 54 -24.36 -70.95 59.42
N SER A 55 -23.24 -71.66 59.59
CA SER A 55 -21.96 -71.28 59.00
C SER A 55 -22.01 -71.23 57.46
N GLU A 56 -22.84 -72.05 56.82
CA GLU A 56 -22.93 -72.10 55.37
C GLU A 56 -23.62 -70.84 54.85
N LYS A 57 -24.78 -70.49 55.42
CA LYS A 57 -25.52 -69.27 55.09
C LYS A 57 -24.74 -67.98 55.35
N VAL A 58 -23.96 -67.93 56.44
CA VAL A 58 -23.10 -66.78 56.73
C VAL A 58 -22.02 -66.61 55.66
N GLN A 59 -21.39 -67.71 55.22
CA GLN A 59 -20.42 -67.67 54.14
C GLN A 59 -21.06 -67.31 52.80
N GLU A 60 -22.23 -67.86 52.48
CA GLU A 60 -22.98 -67.53 51.27
C GLU A 60 -23.34 -66.04 51.21
N THR A 61 -23.84 -65.48 52.31
CA THR A 61 -24.23 -64.06 52.37
C THR A 61 -23.00 -63.16 52.24
N LYS A 62 -21.88 -63.52 52.88
CA LYS A 62 -20.62 -62.79 52.73
C LYS A 62 -20.13 -62.81 51.27
N LEU A 63 -20.14 -63.99 50.63
CA LEU A 63 -19.74 -64.13 49.22
C LEU A 63 -20.68 -63.37 48.28
N ALA A 64 -21.99 -63.35 48.56
CA ALA A 64 -22.97 -62.61 47.77
C ALA A 64 -22.74 -61.09 47.84
N ILE A 65 -22.41 -60.56 49.03
CA ILE A 65 -22.03 -59.15 49.21
C ILE A 65 -20.75 -58.85 48.42
N GLU A 66 -19.70 -59.66 48.57
CA GLU A 66 -18.43 -59.49 47.84
C GLU A 66 -18.60 -59.57 46.31
N LEU A 67 -19.47 -60.45 45.82
CA LEU A 67 -19.79 -60.55 44.39
C LEU A 67 -20.47 -59.28 43.88
N THR A 68 -21.45 -58.76 44.62
CA THR A 68 -22.18 -57.53 44.27
C THR A 68 -21.22 -56.33 44.18
N ASP A 69 -20.31 -56.20 45.15
CA ASP A 69 -19.28 -55.15 45.14
C ASP A 69 -18.33 -55.28 43.94
N ARG A 70 -17.91 -56.50 43.61
CA ARG A 70 -17.06 -56.74 42.44
C ARG A 70 -17.79 -56.46 41.12
N GLU A 71 -19.05 -56.83 40.99
CA GLU A 71 -19.86 -56.52 39.81
C GLU A 71 -20.03 -55.01 39.60
N LYS A 72 -20.27 -54.26 40.68
CA LYS A 72 -20.30 -52.80 40.64
C LYS A 72 -18.94 -52.25 40.20
N LYS A 73 -17.84 -52.78 40.73
CA LYS A 73 -16.51 -52.33 40.32
C LYS A 73 -16.21 -52.61 38.85
N ILE A 74 -16.67 -53.75 38.34
CA ILE A 74 -16.58 -54.09 36.91
C ILE A 74 -17.36 -53.09 36.07
N ARG A 75 -18.57 -52.70 36.50
CA ARG A 75 -19.39 -51.68 35.82
C ARG A 75 -18.68 -50.34 35.76
N GLU A 76 -18.17 -49.85 36.89
CA GLU A 76 -17.39 -48.60 36.96
C GLU A 76 -16.17 -48.63 36.04
N LEU A 77 -15.42 -49.74 36.03
CA LEU A 77 -14.25 -49.89 35.16
C LEU A 77 -14.64 -49.93 33.69
N LYS A 78 -15.78 -50.55 33.35
CA LYS A 78 -16.31 -50.58 31.98
C LYS A 78 -16.74 -49.19 31.52
N ASP A 79 -17.40 -48.42 32.39
CA ASP A 79 -17.79 -47.04 32.10
C ASP A 79 -16.57 -46.15 31.92
N LYS A 80 -15.58 -46.24 32.82
CA LYS A 80 -14.29 -45.55 32.69
C LYS A 80 -13.56 -45.92 31.40
N MET A 81 -13.54 -47.20 31.04
CA MET A 81 -13.00 -47.66 29.76
C MET A 81 -13.77 -47.08 28.57
N GLY A 82 -15.09 -46.97 28.66
CA GLY A 82 -15.95 -46.32 27.68
C GLY A 82 -15.58 -44.85 27.47
N PHE A 83 -15.40 -44.09 28.56
CA PHE A 83 -14.93 -42.71 28.50
C PHE A 83 -13.55 -42.61 27.86
N LEU A 84 -12.58 -43.44 28.28
CA LEU A 84 -11.24 -43.47 27.69
C LEU A 84 -11.27 -43.82 26.19
N ARG A 85 -12.13 -44.75 25.75
CA ARG A 85 -12.31 -45.06 24.32
C ARG A 85 -12.86 -43.86 23.54
N LYS A 86 -13.80 -43.11 24.12
CA LYS A 86 -14.34 -41.90 23.50
C LYS A 86 -13.27 -40.80 23.41
N GLU A 87 -12.49 -40.63 24.47
CA GLU A 87 -11.41 -39.66 24.55
C GLU A 87 -10.30 -39.97 23.53
N THR A 88 -9.86 -41.23 23.45
CA THR A 88 -8.89 -41.69 22.44
C THR A 88 -9.39 -41.50 21.01
N LEU A 89 -10.68 -41.70 20.75
CA LEU A 89 -11.29 -41.39 19.44
C LEU A 89 -11.22 -39.89 19.14
N ASN A 90 -11.53 -39.04 20.12
CA ASN A 90 -11.45 -37.59 19.96
C ASN A 90 -10.02 -37.12 19.70
N TYR A 91 -9.04 -37.65 20.42
CA TYR A 91 -7.63 -37.35 20.16
C TYR A 91 -7.20 -37.79 18.75
N ARG A 92 -7.61 -38.97 18.29
CA ARG A 92 -7.33 -39.41 16.91
C ARG A 92 -7.92 -38.48 15.86
N LYS A 93 -9.18 -38.07 16.02
CA LYS A 93 -9.81 -37.08 15.14
C LYS A 93 -9.05 -35.75 15.14
N ARG A 94 -8.65 -35.28 16.32
CA ARG A 94 -7.89 -34.04 16.44
C ARG A 94 -6.53 -34.11 15.77
N ILE A 95 -5.84 -35.25 15.87
CA ILE A 95 -4.58 -35.48 15.15
C ILE A 95 -4.82 -35.44 13.63
N GLU A 96 -5.85 -36.13 13.14
CA GLU A 96 -6.18 -36.14 11.70
C GLU A 96 -6.53 -34.73 11.17
N GLU A 97 -7.21 -33.91 11.98
CA GLU A 97 -7.46 -32.50 11.66
C GLU A 97 -6.17 -31.69 11.54
N LEU A 98 -5.26 -31.86 12.51
CA LEU A 98 -3.98 -31.16 12.52
C LEU A 98 -3.09 -31.58 11.34
N GLU A 99 -3.07 -32.87 10.99
CA GLU A 99 -2.36 -33.37 9.80
C GLU A 99 -2.92 -32.74 8.52
N LYS A 100 -4.25 -32.63 8.38
CA LYS A 100 -4.89 -31.96 7.24
C LYS A 100 -4.58 -30.47 7.18
N GLU A 101 -4.50 -29.77 8.31
CA GLU A 101 -4.10 -28.37 8.36
C GLU A 101 -2.62 -28.18 8.00
N GLN A 102 -1.76 -29.08 8.45
CA GLN A 102 -0.34 -29.08 8.10
C GLN A 102 -0.16 -29.30 6.60
N ASP A 103 -0.81 -30.30 5.99
CA ASP A 103 -0.74 -30.57 4.56
C ASP A 103 -1.25 -29.38 3.72
N LYS A 104 -2.33 -28.73 4.15
CA LYS A 104 -2.82 -27.49 3.48
C LYS A 104 -1.79 -26.38 3.55
N THR A 105 -1.19 -26.17 4.72
CA THR A 105 -0.17 -25.13 4.92
C THR A 105 1.08 -25.39 4.07
N THR A 106 1.57 -26.64 4.04
CA THR A 106 2.72 -27.03 3.22
C THR A 106 2.43 -26.85 1.73
N ASN A 107 1.25 -27.24 1.25
CA ASN A 107 0.85 -27.02 -0.14
C ASN A 107 0.73 -25.53 -0.49
N GLN A 108 0.25 -24.71 0.44
CA GLN A 108 0.16 -23.26 0.25
C GLN A 108 1.55 -22.60 0.19
N MET A 109 2.46 -22.97 1.08
CA MET A 109 3.86 -22.50 1.03
C MET A 109 4.56 -22.88 -0.28
N MET A 110 4.34 -24.11 -0.77
CA MET A 110 4.88 -24.55 -2.06
C MET A 110 4.34 -23.71 -3.23
N SER A 111 3.04 -23.39 -3.22
CA SER A 111 2.43 -22.53 -4.25
C SER A 111 2.98 -21.11 -4.23
N ASP A 112 3.22 -20.54 -3.05
CA ASP A 112 3.70 -19.16 -2.94
C ASP A 112 5.19 -19.08 -3.31
N THR A 113 5.98 -20.10 -2.95
CA THR A 113 7.38 -20.23 -3.42
C THR A 113 7.45 -20.31 -4.95
N GLN A 114 6.55 -21.06 -5.60
CA GLN A 114 6.47 -21.11 -7.06
C GLN A 114 6.08 -19.77 -7.68
N LYS A 115 5.13 -19.03 -7.08
CA LYS A 115 4.75 -17.68 -7.56
C LYS A 115 5.91 -16.68 -7.43
N GLU A 116 6.63 -16.71 -6.31
CA GLU A 116 7.84 -15.89 -6.12
C GLU A 116 8.91 -16.23 -7.16
N GLN A 117 9.10 -17.52 -7.45
CA GLN A 117 10.04 -17.97 -8.47
C GLN A 117 9.64 -17.50 -9.88
N ILE A 118 8.34 -17.56 -10.23
CA ILE A 118 7.81 -17.01 -11.50
C ILE A 118 8.02 -15.48 -11.57
N SER A 119 7.82 -14.76 -10.46
CA SER A 119 8.05 -13.32 -10.37
C SER A 119 9.54 -12.97 -10.55
N MET A 120 10.44 -13.74 -9.92
CA MET A 120 11.89 -13.63 -10.09
C MET A 120 12.32 -13.90 -11.53
N ASP A 121 11.83 -14.97 -12.16
CA ASP A 121 12.14 -15.28 -13.55
C ASP A 121 11.67 -14.17 -14.51
N THR A 122 10.53 -13.56 -14.21
CA THR A 122 10.01 -12.41 -14.97
C THR A 122 10.92 -11.19 -14.81
N LEU A 123 11.34 -10.88 -13.59
CA LEU A 123 12.29 -9.80 -13.31
C LEU A 123 13.65 -10.04 -13.98
N VAL A 124 14.16 -11.27 -13.92
CA VAL A 124 15.41 -11.67 -14.59
C VAL A 124 15.28 -11.47 -16.11
N LYS A 125 14.16 -11.88 -16.73
CA LYS A 125 13.91 -11.63 -18.16
C LYS A 125 13.84 -10.14 -18.50
N GLU A 126 13.18 -9.33 -17.66
CA GLU A 126 13.13 -7.88 -17.85
C GLU A 126 14.51 -7.23 -17.73
N LEU A 127 15.29 -7.61 -16.72
CA LEU A 127 16.66 -7.14 -16.53
C LEU A 127 17.55 -7.54 -17.71
N GLN A 128 17.45 -8.80 -18.17
CA GLN A 128 18.16 -9.28 -19.35
C GLN A 128 17.79 -8.45 -20.60
N SER A 129 16.50 -8.14 -20.78
CA SER A 129 16.02 -7.29 -21.88
C SER A 129 16.56 -5.86 -21.78
N LYS A 130 16.58 -5.26 -20.58
CA LYS A 130 17.18 -3.94 -20.35
C LYS A 130 18.68 -3.93 -20.62
N ILE A 131 19.41 -4.94 -20.17
CA ILE A 131 20.85 -5.12 -20.45
C ILE A 131 21.08 -5.23 -21.96
N ASN A 132 20.28 -6.01 -22.66
CA ASN A 132 20.42 -6.16 -24.11
C ASN A 132 20.15 -4.85 -24.86
N LYS A 133 19.11 -4.09 -24.45
CA LYS A 133 18.83 -2.75 -24.99
C LYS A 133 19.99 -1.78 -24.71
N GLN A 134 20.52 -1.78 -23.50
CA GLN A 134 21.68 -0.96 -23.13
C GLN A 134 22.91 -1.34 -23.95
N LYS A 135 23.18 -2.63 -24.15
CA LYS A 135 24.27 -3.10 -25.03
C LYS A 135 24.06 -2.65 -26.48
N GLN A 136 22.83 -2.71 -26.99
CA GLN A 136 22.52 -2.17 -28.32
C GLN A 136 22.80 -0.67 -28.40
N ILE A 137 22.34 0.12 -27.42
CA ILE A 137 22.61 1.56 -27.34
C ILE A 137 24.11 1.82 -27.26
N ILE A 138 24.85 1.10 -26.41
CA ILE A 138 26.30 1.23 -26.29
C ILE A 138 26.97 0.92 -27.63
N ASN A 139 26.56 -0.15 -28.31
CA ASN A 139 27.11 -0.50 -29.62
C ASN A 139 26.79 0.58 -30.68
N SER A 140 25.57 1.12 -30.67
CA SER A 140 25.19 2.24 -31.55
C SER A 140 26.00 3.50 -31.23
N LEU A 141 26.15 3.86 -29.96
CA LEU A 141 26.96 4.99 -29.52
C LEU A 141 28.47 4.76 -29.74
N GLN A 142 28.95 3.52 -29.75
CA GLN A 142 30.32 3.17 -30.11
C GLN A 142 30.53 3.17 -31.62
N GLN A 143 29.51 2.89 -32.42
CA GLN A 143 29.55 3.08 -33.87
C GLN A 143 29.48 4.57 -34.24
N GLU A 144 28.64 5.34 -33.55
CA GLU A 144 28.52 6.80 -33.71
C GLU A 144 29.73 7.54 -33.10
N GLY A 145 30.24 7.10 -31.96
CA GLY A 145 31.43 7.63 -31.29
C GLY A 145 32.75 7.10 -31.86
N GLY A 146 32.71 5.93 -32.49
CA GLY A 146 33.79 5.38 -33.33
C GLY A 146 33.86 6.05 -34.70
N ALA A 147 32.89 6.91 -35.04
CA ALA A 147 32.93 7.75 -36.22
C ALA A 147 33.89 8.94 -36.05
N TYR A 148 35.19 8.62 -36.06
CA TYR A 148 36.16 9.40 -36.83
C TYR A 148 35.72 9.59 -38.31
N ALA A 149 34.64 8.95 -38.76
CA ALA A 149 33.96 9.21 -40.04
C ALA A 149 33.22 10.57 -40.11
N SER A 150 32.93 11.24 -38.99
CA SER A 150 32.51 12.65 -39.04
C SER A 150 33.68 13.55 -39.44
N SER A 151 34.92 13.22 -39.05
CA SER A 151 36.11 13.95 -39.53
C SER A 151 36.22 13.84 -41.05
N SER A 152 36.10 12.64 -41.62
CA SER A 152 36.28 12.46 -43.07
C SER A 152 35.35 13.32 -43.94
N LYS A 153 34.08 13.48 -43.56
CA LYS A 153 33.13 14.33 -44.31
C LYS A 153 33.41 15.81 -44.11
N TYR A 154 33.68 16.25 -42.88
CA TYR A 154 33.97 17.66 -42.61
C TYR A 154 35.34 18.09 -43.13
N GLU A 155 36.31 17.19 -43.15
CA GLU A 155 37.67 17.39 -43.64
C GLU A 155 37.72 17.39 -45.17
N ALA A 156 36.88 16.59 -45.84
CA ALA A 156 36.65 16.71 -47.28
C ALA A 156 35.99 18.06 -47.64
N GLN A 157 35.01 18.51 -46.86
CA GLN A 157 34.39 19.82 -47.06
C GLN A 157 35.35 20.98 -46.78
N LEU A 158 36.24 20.84 -45.79
CA LEU A 158 37.27 21.83 -45.48
C LEU A 158 38.23 21.99 -46.67
N LYS A 159 38.75 20.87 -47.19
CA LYS A 159 39.63 20.87 -48.37
C LYS A 159 38.96 21.45 -49.61
N GLU A 160 37.68 21.15 -49.84
CA GLU A 160 36.93 21.74 -50.96
C GLU A 160 36.79 23.26 -50.82
N LYS A 161 36.58 23.76 -49.59
CA LYS A 161 36.50 25.20 -49.33
C LYS A 161 37.85 25.88 -49.43
N ASP A 162 38.92 25.26 -48.94
CA ASP A 162 40.29 25.79 -49.05
C ASP A 162 40.71 25.90 -50.52
N GLN A 163 40.37 24.90 -51.35
CA GLN A 163 40.62 24.96 -52.79
C GLN A 163 39.84 26.11 -53.46
N LYS A 164 38.57 26.31 -53.10
CA LYS A 164 37.77 27.44 -53.61
C LYS A 164 38.33 28.80 -53.17
N ILE A 165 38.83 28.90 -51.95
CA ILE A 165 39.48 30.13 -51.46
C ILE A 165 40.72 30.42 -52.30
N GLN A 166 41.57 29.42 -52.54
CA GLN A 166 42.77 29.59 -53.34
C GLN A 166 42.46 29.98 -54.79
N ASP A 167 41.43 29.39 -55.40
CA ASP A 167 40.99 29.74 -56.75
C ASP A 167 40.44 31.18 -56.82
N LEU A 168 39.69 31.61 -55.80
CA LEU A 168 39.20 32.98 -55.70
C LEU A 168 40.33 33.99 -55.46
N GLU A 169 41.31 33.67 -54.61
CA GLU A 169 42.50 34.51 -54.40
C GLU A 169 43.31 34.67 -55.68
N ASN A 170 43.51 33.59 -56.43
CA ASN A 170 44.16 33.63 -57.74
C ASN A 170 43.36 34.50 -58.73
N LYS A 171 42.03 34.42 -58.70
CA LYS A 171 41.15 35.23 -59.55
C LYS A 171 41.18 36.70 -59.17
N ILE A 172 41.22 37.02 -57.87
CA ILE A 172 41.39 38.38 -57.35
C ILE A 172 42.76 38.93 -57.76
N GLN A 173 43.84 38.15 -57.65
CA GLN A 173 45.16 38.57 -58.13
C GLN A 173 45.21 38.78 -59.64
N GLN A 174 44.50 37.96 -60.42
CA GLN A 174 44.40 38.16 -61.86
C GLN A 174 43.60 39.42 -62.20
N LEU A 175 42.49 39.67 -61.50
CA LEU A 175 41.69 40.88 -61.68
C LEU A 175 42.45 42.14 -61.24
N SER A 176 43.18 42.09 -60.13
CA SER A 176 44.00 43.22 -59.66
C SER A 176 45.19 43.52 -60.57
N LYS A 177 45.70 42.52 -61.31
CA LYS A 177 46.70 42.72 -62.37
C LYS A 177 46.10 43.18 -63.69
N LYS A 178 44.82 42.90 -63.96
CA LYS A 178 44.12 43.29 -65.21
C LYS A 178 43.46 44.66 -65.12
N GLU A 179 43.08 45.12 -63.93
CA GLU A 179 42.52 46.45 -63.71
C GLU A 179 43.63 47.42 -63.28
N ALA A 180 44.32 47.98 -64.27
CA ALA A 180 44.94 49.28 -64.07
C ALA A 180 43.86 50.29 -63.64
N PRO A 181 44.13 51.21 -62.70
CA PRO A 181 43.14 52.11 -62.07
C PRO A 181 42.55 53.20 -63.00
N ASP A 182 42.56 52.99 -64.32
CA ASP A 182 42.43 54.04 -65.33
C ASP A 182 41.14 53.93 -66.19
N MET A 183 40.42 52.79 -66.19
CA MET A 183 39.18 52.63 -66.98
C MET A 183 37.91 53.11 -66.28
N ILE A 184 37.74 52.79 -64.98
CA ILE A 184 36.57 53.23 -64.21
C ILE A 184 36.60 54.75 -64.04
N SER A 185 37.78 55.30 -63.75
CA SER A 185 38.07 56.73 -63.62
C SER A 185 37.74 57.51 -64.89
N ARG A 186 38.07 56.98 -66.08
CA ARG A 186 37.72 57.62 -67.37
C ARG A 186 36.22 57.61 -67.64
N SER A 187 35.54 56.48 -67.45
CA SER A 187 34.09 56.39 -67.72
C SER A 187 33.27 57.32 -66.82
N LEU A 188 33.64 57.43 -65.54
CA LEU A 188 32.97 58.31 -64.59
C LEU A 188 33.25 59.79 -64.92
N THR A 189 34.45 60.11 -65.40
CA THR A 189 34.81 61.46 -65.83
C THR A 189 34.02 61.88 -67.07
N GLU A 190 33.87 61.00 -68.05
CA GLU A 190 33.04 61.26 -69.24
C GLU A 190 31.55 61.42 -68.88
N GLU A 191 31.03 60.59 -67.98
CA GLU A 191 29.63 60.70 -67.53
C GLU A 191 29.36 62.00 -66.75
N LEU A 192 30.30 62.40 -65.89
CA LEU A 192 30.24 63.67 -65.17
C LEU A 192 30.33 64.87 -66.13
N GLN A 193 31.15 64.78 -67.16
CA GLN A 193 31.29 65.85 -68.16
C GLN A 193 30.03 65.99 -69.04
N LEU A 194 29.38 64.87 -69.39
CA LEU A 194 28.08 64.87 -70.05
C LEU A 194 26.97 65.45 -69.17
N LYS A 195 26.92 65.08 -67.87
CA LYS A 195 25.96 65.65 -66.91
C LYS A 195 26.18 67.16 -66.75
N LEU A 196 27.42 67.61 -66.61
CA LEU A 196 27.76 69.03 -66.50
C LEU A 196 27.29 69.85 -67.72
N ASN A 197 27.50 69.31 -68.93
CA ASN A 197 27.06 69.97 -70.16
C ASN A 197 25.53 70.05 -70.27
N ARG A 198 24.80 68.99 -69.87
CA ARG A 198 23.33 69.01 -69.80
C ARG A 198 22.83 70.06 -68.80
N THR A 199 23.43 70.12 -67.61
CA THR A 199 23.06 71.11 -66.60
C THR A 199 23.32 72.53 -67.09
N ARG A 200 24.44 72.78 -67.79
CA ARG A 200 24.72 74.08 -68.41
C ARG A 200 23.68 74.47 -69.45
N GLN A 201 23.24 73.54 -70.30
CA GLN A 201 22.15 73.78 -71.25
C GLN A 201 20.83 74.09 -70.55
N GLN A 202 20.47 73.35 -69.50
CA GLN A 202 19.29 73.64 -68.70
C GLN A 202 19.34 75.01 -68.04
N VAL A 203 20.50 75.40 -67.48
CA VAL A 203 20.70 76.74 -66.92
C VAL A 203 20.53 77.82 -67.99
N LYS A 204 21.02 77.60 -69.21
CA LYS A 204 20.86 78.54 -70.32
C LYS A 204 19.39 78.69 -70.74
N VAL A 205 18.65 77.58 -70.86
CA VAL A 205 17.21 77.60 -71.12
C VAL A 205 16.45 78.33 -70.01
N LEU A 206 16.81 78.06 -68.74
CA LEU A 206 16.22 78.75 -67.60
C LEU A 206 16.52 80.26 -67.61
N GLN A 207 17.74 80.67 -67.96
CA GLN A 207 18.10 82.08 -68.12
C GLN A 207 17.29 82.75 -69.23
N GLU A 208 17.13 82.10 -70.38
CA GLU A 208 16.30 82.58 -71.50
C GLU A 208 14.82 82.70 -71.07
N THR A 209 14.29 81.74 -70.30
CA THR A 209 12.94 81.85 -69.73
C THR A 209 12.82 82.98 -68.71
N ILE A 210 13.81 83.17 -67.83
CA ILE A 210 13.81 84.29 -66.87
C ILE A 210 13.87 85.63 -67.61
N GLU A 211 14.64 85.75 -68.68
CA GLU A 211 14.64 86.95 -69.53
C GLU A 211 13.28 87.17 -70.21
N SER A 212 12.60 86.11 -70.63
CA SER A 212 11.23 86.21 -71.16
C SER A 212 10.23 86.69 -70.10
N TYR A 213 10.34 86.19 -68.86
CA TYR A 213 9.51 86.64 -67.74
C TYR A 213 9.85 88.06 -67.28
N LYS A 214 11.14 88.47 -67.34
CA LYS A 214 11.54 89.86 -67.08
C LYS A 214 11.01 90.82 -68.14
N LYS A 215 11.00 90.41 -69.42
CA LYS A 215 10.36 91.18 -70.51
C LYS A 215 8.84 91.23 -70.37
N ALA A 216 8.22 90.19 -69.82
CA ALA A 216 6.79 90.19 -69.49
C ALA A 216 6.46 91.00 -68.22
N GLY A 217 7.39 91.09 -67.26
CA GLY A 217 7.22 91.77 -65.97
C GLY A 217 7.45 93.29 -65.98
N THR A 218 7.79 93.90 -67.12
CA THR A 218 7.80 95.36 -67.30
C THR A 218 6.43 95.94 -67.70
N ALA A 219 5.41 95.09 -67.83
CA ALA A 219 4.02 95.50 -67.96
C ALA A 219 3.24 95.05 -66.72
N SER A 220 2.57 96.00 -66.07
CA SER A 220 1.60 95.80 -64.97
C SER A 220 2.16 95.90 -63.53
N THR A 221 2.26 97.15 -63.09
CA THR A 221 1.99 97.60 -61.71
C THR A 221 0.53 97.32 -61.32
N ALA A 222 0.27 96.60 -60.21
CA ALA A 222 -0.90 96.81 -59.33
C ALA A 222 -0.87 95.88 -58.10
N GLU A 223 -1.37 96.43 -56.99
CA GLU A 223 -1.55 95.92 -55.63
C GLU A 223 -2.56 94.75 -55.47
N PRO A 224 -2.67 94.14 -54.27
CA PRO A 224 -3.15 92.77 -54.07
C PRO A 224 -4.66 92.65 -53.73
N THR A 225 -5.27 91.52 -54.15
CA THR A 225 -6.44 90.75 -53.64
C THR A 225 -6.89 89.81 -54.79
N PRO A 226 -7.60 88.65 -54.62
CA PRO A 226 -8.28 88.04 -53.47
C PRO A 226 -7.97 86.52 -53.35
N VAL A 227 -6.83 86.12 -52.75
CA VAL A 227 -6.36 84.71 -52.81
C VAL A 227 -6.68 83.88 -51.56
N ASP A 228 -7.10 84.50 -50.46
CA ASP A 228 -7.25 83.79 -49.18
C ASP A 228 -8.56 82.99 -49.03
N THR A 229 -9.64 83.35 -49.73
CA THR A 229 -10.93 82.66 -49.59
C THR A 229 -10.98 81.29 -50.25
N GLU A 230 -10.41 81.12 -51.46
CA GLU A 230 -10.41 79.81 -52.15
C GLU A 230 -9.49 78.78 -51.48
N MET A 231 -8.40 79.24 -50.85
CA MET A 231 -7.47 78.38 -50.13
C MET A 231 -8.09 77.85 -48.83
N ILE A 232 -8.86 78.69 -48.12
CA ILE A 232 -9.60 78.31 -46.92
C ILE A 232 -10.71 77.31 -47.27
N GLU A 233 -11.46 77.55 -48.35
CA GLU A 233 -12.54 76.67 -48.79
C GLU A 233 -12.03 75.27 -49.19
N LYS A 234 -10.86 75.19 -49.83
CA LYS A 234 -10.19 73.91 -50.13
C LYS A 234 -9.74 73.16 -48.87
N LEU A 235 -9.25 73.88 -47.87
CA LEU A 235 -8.83 73.26 -46.60
C LEU A 235 -10.03 72.77 -45.78
N GLU A 236 -11.15 73.50 -45.80
CA GLU A 236 -12.40 73.06 -45.17
C GLU A 236 -13.00 71.82 -45.86
N GLN A 237 -12.98 71.77 -47.20
CA GLN A 237 -13.39 70.58 -47.96
C GLN A 237 -12.50 69.37 -47.66
N GLN A 238 -11.18 69.55 -47.57
CA GLN A 238 -10.27 68.46 -47.20
C GLN A 238 -10.50 67.95 -45.77
N ASN A 239 -10.77 68.83 -44.81
CA ASN A 239 -11.10 68.42 -43.45
C ASN A 239 -12.44 67.67 -43.37
N ALA A 240 -13.45 68.10 -44.12
CA ALA A 240 -14.73 67.40 -44.20
C ALA A 240 -14.58 65.98 -44.79
N GLU A 241 -13.77 65.83 -45.84
CA GLU A 241 -13.47 64.52 -46.44
C GLU A 241 -12.72 63.58 -45.47
N LEU A 242 -11.78 64.12 -44.70
CA LEU A 242 -11.02 63.35 -43.72
C LEU A 242 -11.90 62.88 -42.55
N ILE A 243 -12.82 63.73 -42.08
CA ILE A 243 -13.80 63.36 -41.04
C ILE A 243 -14.71 62.23 -41.55
N GLN A 244 -15.20 62.31 -42.78
CA GLN A 244 -16.04 61.27 -43.38
C GLN A 244 -15.29 59.94 -43.55
N LYS A 245 -14.01 59.98 -43.95
CA LYS A 245 -13.16 58.78 -44.04
C LYS A 245 -12.90 58.14 -42.68
N LEU A 246 -12.68 58.96 -41.64
CA LEU A 246 -12.50 58.47 -40.27
C LEU A 246 -13.77 57.80 -39.73
N GLU A 247 -14.93 58.39 -39.95
CA GLU A 247 -16.22 57.82 -39.53
C GLU A 247 -16.51 56.48 -40.23
N GLY A 248 -16.21 56.39 -41.54
CA GLY A 248 -16.28 55.13 -42.29
C GLY A 248 -15.35 54.04 -41.73
N LYS A 249 -14.11 54.41 -41.35
CA LYS A 249 -13.15 53.47 -40.75
C LYS A 249 -13.55 53.03 -39.34
N THR A 250 -14.13 53.93 -38.54
CA THR A 250 -14.66 53.59 -37.21
C THR A 250 -15.80 52.56 -37.30
N ASN A 251 -16.72 52.74 -38.24
CA ASN A 251 -17.81 51.79 -38.47
C ASN A 251 -17.28 50.42 -38.95
N GLU A 252 -16.27 50.40 -39.83
CA GLU A 252 -15.64 49.16 -40.31
C GLU A 252 -14.97 48.39 -39.15
N VAL A 253 -14.28 49.10 -38.24
CA VAL A 253 -13.69 48.50 -37.03
C VAL A 253 -14.78 47.92 -36.13
N GLN A 254 -15.90 48.63 -35.92
CA GLN A 254 -17.00 48.15 -35.09
C GLN A 254 -17.64 46.86 -35.65
N VAL A 255 -17.84 46.78 -36.97
CA VAL A 255 -18.34 45.58 -37.64
C VAL A 255 -17.36 44.41 -37.52
N LEU A 256 -16.06 44.65 -37.68
CA LEU A 256 -15.04 43.63 -37.50
C LEU A 256 -14.95 43.14 -36.05
N SER A 257 -15.07 44.04 -35.06
CA SER A 257 -15.11 43.67 -33.65
C SER A 257 -16.31 42.79 -33.31
N GLN A 258 -17.51 43.12 -33.82
CA GLN A 258 -18.69 42.27 -33.64
C GLN A 258 -18.50 40.89 -34.28
N LYS A 259 -17.92 40.83 -35.48
CA LYS A 259 -17.64 39.57 -36.18
C LYS A 259 -16.61 38.70 -35.46
N ILE A 260 -15.61 39.31 -34.82
CA ILE A 260 -14.64 38.62 -33.96
C ILE A 260 -15.35 38.03 -32.73
N GLU A 261 -16.27 38.79 -32.11
CA GLU A 261 -17.03 38.32 -30.95
C GLU A 261 -17.97 37.15 -31.30
N GLU A 262 -18.60 37.19 -32.48
CA GLU A 262 -19.42 36.09 -33.02
C GLU A 262 -18.58 34.84 -33.32
N LEU A 263 -17.40 35.00 -33.92
CA LEU A 263 -16.49 33.87 -34.21
C LEU A 263 -15.94 33.24 -32.92
N GLN A 264 -15.66 34.05 -31.90
CA GLN A 264 -15.26 33.55 -30.58
C GLN A 264 -16.39 32.75 -29.91
N LYS A 265 -17.63 33.24 -29.95
CA LYS A 265 -18.80 32.51 -29.43
C LYS A 265 -19.05 31.22 -30.20
N ALA A 266 -18.90 31.21 -31.52
CA ALA A 266 -19.03 30.02 -32.35
C ALA A 266 -17.95 28.94 -32.06
N SER A 267 -16.72 29.34 -31.68
CA SER A 267 -15.66 28.38 -31.31
C SER A 267 -15.85 27.70 -29.95
N SER A 268 -16.75 28.21 -29.10
CA SER A 268 -16.96 27.73 -27.72
C SER A 268 -18.06 26.66 -27.56
N THR A 269 -18.82 26.35 -28.62
CA THR A 269 -19.93 25.38 -28.54
C THR A 269 -19.90 24.36 -29.69
N LYS A 270 -19.73 23.08 -29.30
CA LYS A 270 -19.97 21.82 -30.04
C LYS A 270 -18.97 21.39 -31.15
N ALA A 271 -18.20 20.36 -30.81
CA ALA A 271 -17.95 19.21 -31.70
C ALA A 271 -19.20 18.30 -31.71
N PRO A 272 -19.53 17.49 -32.76
CA PRO A 272 -18.59 16.62 -33.48
C PRO A 272 -18.79 16.43 -35.01
N SER A 273 -17.78 15.79 -35.63
CA SER A 273 -17.71 15.09 -36.95
C SER A 273 -17.30 15.88 -38.23
N LYS A 274 -16.02 15.67 -38.63
CA LYS A 274 -15.39 15.42 -39.97
C LYS A 274 -16.04 15.99 -41.28
N PRO A 275 -15.25 16.17 -42.37
CA PRO A 275 -14.09 17.04 -42.60
C PRO A 275 -14.26 17.97 -43.84
N ALA A 276 -13.77 19.21 -43.81
CA ALA A 276 -13.33 19.94 -45.01
C ALA A 276 -12.59 21.24 -44.66
N GLU A 277 -11.32 21.27 -45.09
CA GLU A 277 -10.46 22.35 -45.59
C GLU A 277 -10.54 23.82 -45.12
N ALA A 278 -9.32 24.36 -44.96
CA ALA A 278 -8.87 25.75 -44.91
C ALA A 278 -9.15 26.50 -43.60
N THR A 279 -8.18 27.06 -42.86
CA THR A 279 -6.82 27.55 -43.19
C THR A 279 -5.89 27.28 -42.01
N ALA A 280 -4.69 26.78 -42.29
CA ALA A 280 -3.72 26.37 -41.27
C ALA A 280 -3.33 27.55 -40.35
N PRO A 281 -3.54 27.45 -39.03
CA PRO A 281 -2.79 28.27 -38.09
C PRO A 281 -1.32 27.87 -38.23
N SER A 282 -0.40 28.84 -38.10
CA SER A 282 1.05 28.62 -38.19
C SER A 282 1.45 27.30 -37.51
N PRO A 283 2.32 26.46 -38.11
CA PRO A 283 2.62 25.10 -37.60
C PRO A 283 3.01 25.10 -36.12
N LEU A 284 3.74 26.13 -35.67
CA LEU A 284 4.05 26.36 -34.26
C LEU A 284 2.83 26.48 -33.33
N ILE A 285 1.76 27.15 -33.76
CA ILE A 285 0.54 27.35 -32.96
C ILE A 285 -0.28 26.06 -32.93
N SER A 286 -0.37 25.35 -34.05
CA SER A 286 -1.00 24.02 -34.11
C SER A 286 -0.29 23.02 -33.19
N ASP A 287 1.04 22.98 -33.24
CA ASP A 287 1.83 22.04 -32.45
C ASP A 287 1.78 22.37 -30.96
N LEU A 288 1.84 23.66 -30.60
CA LEU A 288 1.66 24.11 -29.22
C LEU A 288 0.25 23.80 -28.68
N THR A 289 -0.78 23.94 -29.53
CA THR A 289 -2.16 23.63 -29.13
C THR A 289 -2.35 22.13 -28.92
N LYS A 290 -1.78 21.29 -29.80
CA LYS A 290 -1.77 19.83 -29.62
C LYS A 290 -1.01 19.42 -28.37
N GLU A 291 0.17 20.00 -28.13
CA GLU A 291 0.98 19.68 -26.96
C GLU A 291 0.28 20.09 -25.65
N LEU A 292 -0.38 21.25 -25.64
CA LEU A 292 -1.21 21.68 -24.51
C LEU A 292 -2.42 20.76 -24.30
N GLN A 293 -3.08 20.33 -25.39
CA GLN A 293 -4.21 19.40 -25.31
C GLN A 293 -3.79 18.03 -24.78
N GLU A 294 -2.64 17.51 -25.22
CA GLU A 294 -2.08 16.25 -24.74
C GLU A 294 -1.64 16.35 -23.27
N LYS A 295 -0.99 17.44 -22.88
CA LYS A 295 -0.64 17.69 -21.47
C LYS A 295 -1.89 17.80 -20.60
N LEU A 296 -2.94 18.47 -21.08
CA LEU A 296 -4.21 18.59 -20.37
C LEU A 296 -4.87 17.22 -20.19
N ASN A 297 -4.92 16.39 -21.24
CA ASN A 297 -5.50 15.05 -21.19
C ASN A 297 -4.69 14.12 -20.27
N LYS A 298 -3.35 14.17 -20.31
CA LYS A 298 -2.49 13.45 -19.37
C LYS A 298 -2.73 13.87 -17.93
N ARG A 299 -2.88 15.18 -17.68
CA ARG A 299 -3.18 15.68 -16.32
C ARG A 299 -4.57 15.26 -15.85
N LYS A 300 -5.57 15.23 -16.73
CA LYS A 300 -6.91 14.72 -16.37
C LYS A 300 -6.89 13.25 -15.98
N LEU A 301 -6.23 12.40 -16.76
CA LEU A 301 -6.05 10.97 -16.43
C LEU A 301 -5.33 10.80 -15.08
N MET A 302 -4.25 11.54 -14.85
CA MET A 302 -3.52 11.48 -13.58
C MET A 302 -4.37 11.95 -12.39
N ILE A 303 -5.26 12.94 -12.59
CA ILE A 303 -6.20 13.37 -11.55
C ILE A 303 -7.24 12.28 -11.28
N GLU A 304 -7.76 11.60 -12.30
CA GLU A 304 -8.69 10.48 -12.15
C GLU A 304 -8.02 9.30 -11.39
N ASP A 305 -6.78 8.95 -11.74
CA ASP A 305 -6.01 7.92 -11.04
C ASP A 305 -5.77 8.28 -9.57
N LEU A 306 -5.35 9.51 -9.28
CA LEU A 306 -5.17 9.99 -7.91
C LEU A 306 -6.48 10.02 -7.11
N GLN A 307 -7.61 10.34 -7.76
CA GLN A 307 -8.92 10.28 -7.12
C GLN A 307 -9.34 8.84 -6.80
N ALA A 308 -9.04 7.88 -7.68
CA ALA A 308 -9.28 6.46 -7.43
C ALA A 308 -8.41 5.93 -6.28
N GLU A 309 -7.12 6.29 -6.24
CA GLU A 309 -6.22 5.94 -5.13
C GLU A 309 -6.68 6.54 -3.80
N LEU A 310 -7.11 7.81 -3.78
CA LEU A 310 -7.66 8.45 -2.59
C LEU A 310 -8.94 7.77 -2.09
N LYS A 311 -9.79 7.29 -3.00
CA LYS A 311 -10.99 6.54 -2.63
C LYS A 311 -10.65 5.21 -1.95
N ILE A 312 -9.70 4.46 -2.51
CA ILE A 312 -9.20 3.19 -1.94
C ILE A 312 -8.54 3.44 -0.58
N LEU A 313 -7.74 4.49 -0.44
CA LEU A 313 -7.11 4.87 0.83
C LEU A 313 -8.15 5.26 1.89
N LYS A 314 -9.23 5.94 1.49
CA LYS A 314 -10.32 6.32 2.38
C LYS A 314 -11.11 5.10 2.86
N GLU A 315 -11.37 4.13 1.98
CA GLU A 315 -11.98 2.84 2.34
C GLU A 315 -11.06 2.00 3.26
N LYS A 316 -9.74 2.01 3.02
CA LYS A 316 -8.76 1.40 3.95
C LYS A 316 -8.68 2.11 5.31
N ALA A 317 -8.88 3.43 5.35
CA ALA A 317 -8.89 4.18 6.59
C ALA A 317 -10.13 3.87 7.45
N THR A 318 -11.30 3.61 6.83
CA THR A 318 -12.50 3.16 7.55
C THR A 318 -12.36 1.75 8.13
N THR A 319 -11.62 0.85 7.46
CA THR A 319 -11.30 -0.48 8.04
C THR A 319 -10.28 -0.41 9.18
N LYS A 320 -9.53 0.69 9.30
CA LYS A 320 -8.61 0.94 10.42
C LYS A 320 -9.36 1.31 11.70
N THR A 321 -10.56 1.87 11.59
CA THR A 321 -11.43 2.17 12.73
C THR A 321 -11.96 0.88 13.38
N ASP A 322 -12.12 -0.20 12.59
CA ASP A 322 -12.42 -1.55 13.11
C ASP A 322 -11.20 -2.20 13.79
N GLN A 323 -9.97 -1.82 13.40
CA GLN A 323 -8.75 -2.28 14.08
C GLN A 323 -8.59 -1.66 15.47
N GLU A 324 -9.06 -0.43 15.70
CA GLU A 324 -9.07 0.19 17.03
C GLU A 324 -10.03 -0.53 17.98
N GLY A 325 -11.21 -0.96 17.49
CA GLY A 325 -12.13 -1.81 18.26
C GLY A 325 -11.51 -3.15 18.65
N TYR A 326 -10.86 -3.82 17.71
CA TYR A 326 -10.16 -5.09 17.96
C TYR A 326 -8.97 -4.93 18.93
N ILE A 327 -8.25 -3.80 18.86
CA ILE A 327 -7.15 -3.50 19.79
C ILE A 327 -7.68 -3.26 21.21
N GLU A 328 -8.82 -2.60 21.36
CA GLU A 328 -9.41 -2.34 22.68
C GLU A 328 -9.96 -3.63 23.30
N GLU A 329 -10.59 -4.49 22.50
CA GLU A 329 -11.05 -5.81 22.90
C GLU A 329 -9.88 -6.72 23.34
N LEU A 330 -8.75 -6.68 22.61
CA LEU A 330 -7.52 -7.39 23.00
C LEU A 330 -6.91 -6.83 24.30
N LYS A 331 -6.96 -5.52 24.55
CA LYS A 331 -6.48 -4.95 25.81
C LYS A 331 -7.33 -5.40 26.99
N GLU A 332 -8.65 -5.44 26.81
CA GLU A 332 -9.59 -5.86 27.84
C GLU A 332 -9.42 -7.35 28.17
N GLU A 333 -9.22 -8.18 27.14
CA GLU A 333 -8.88 -9.61 27.32
C GLU A 333 -7.54 -9.79 28.04
N LEU A 334 -6.53 -8.97 27.71
CA LEU A 334 -5.21 -9.04 28.33
C LEU A 334 -5.24 -8.60 29.81
N ALA A 335 -6.05 -7.59 30.15
CA ALA A 335 -6.26 -7.16 31.53
C ALA A 335 -6.93 -8.27 32.36
N SER A 336 -7.99 -8.89 31.82
CA SER A 336 -8.67 -10.03 32.46
C SER A 336 -7.74 -11.21 32.71
N LYS A 337 -6.92 -11.59 31.73
CA LYS A 337 -5.92 -12.66 31.91
C LYS A 337 -4.87 -12.30 32.95
N THR A 338 -4.45 -11.03 33.02
CA THR A 338 -3.48 -10.55 34.00
C THR A 338 -4.04 -10.66 35.43
N GLU A 339 -5.30 -10.29 35.65
CA GLU A 339 -5.96 -10.48 36.96
C GLU A 339 -6.07 -11.96 37.34
N LYS A 340 -6.43 -12.83 36.38
CA LYS A 340 -6.54 -14.27 36.63
C LYS A 340 -5.20 -14.90 36.98
N ILE A 341 -4.12 -14.48 36.33
CA ILE A 341 -2.75 -14.90 36.65
C ILE A 341 -2.42 -14.49 38.09
N LYS A 342 -2.69 -13.23 38.47
CA LYS A 342 -2.46 -12.74 39.82
C LYS A 342 -3.22 -13.56 40.87
N HIS A 343 -4.50 -13.84 40.63
CA HIS A 343 -5.32 -14.65 41.53
C HIS A 343 -4.80 -16.09 41.68
N LEU A 344 -4.33 -16.71 40.58
CA LEU A 344 -3.72 -18.03 40.63
C LEU A 344 -2.40 -18.03 41.39
N GLN A 345 -1.58 -16.99 41.23
CA GLN A 345 -0.36 -16.81 42.01
C GLN A 345 -0.64 -16.67 43.50
N ASP A 346 -1.66 -15.89 43.88
CA ASP A 346 -2.07 -15.77 45.29
C ASP A 346 -2.51 -17.12 45.86
N LYS A 347 -3.26 -17.92 45.09
CA LYS A 347 -3.65 -19.28 45.47
C LYS A 347 -2.46 -20.25 45.59
N ILE A 348 -1.46 -20.13 44.73
CA ILE A 348 -0.24 -20.93 44.80
C ILE A 348 0.54 -20.56 46.07
N ASN A 349 0.75 -19.26 46.30
CA ASN A 349 1.46 -18.78 47.49
C ASN A 349 0.75 -19.23 48.78
N GLU A 350 -0.58 -19.19 48.82
CA GLU A 350 -1.35 -19.67 49.97
C GLU A 350 -1.19 -21.19 50.17
N ARG A 351 -1.21 -21.97 49.08
CA ARG A 351 -0.96 -23.42 49.18
C ARG A 351 0.46 -23.73 49.61
N GLU A 352 1.45 -23.00 49.10
CA GLU A 352 2.84 -23.14 49.52
C GLU A 352 3.00 -22.81 51.00
N ARG A 353 2.33 -21.76 51.48
CA ARG A 353 2.27 -21.42 52.90
C ARG A 353 1.62 -22.54 53.72
N ILE A 354 0.48 -23.08 53.29
CA ILE A 354 -0.17 -24.21 53.96
C ILE A 354 0.74 -25.44 53.98
N VAL A 355 1.47 -25.72 52.89
CA VAL A 355 2.41 -26.85 52.83
C VAL A 355 3.62 -26.63 53.75
N GLN A 356 4.12 -25.40 53.86
CA GLN A 356 5.15 -25.03 54.82
C GLN A 356 4.65 -25.11 56.28
N GLU A 357 3.42 -24.68 56.55
CA GLU A 357 2.78 -24.75 57.87
C GLU A 357 2.31 -26.17 58.24
N ALA A 358 2.07 -27.04 57.25
CA ALA A 358 1.71 -28.45 57.41
C ALA A 358 2.89 -29.36 57.79
N ASP A 359 4.06 -28.76 58.05
CA ASP A 359 5.09 -29.25 58.97
C ASP A 359 5.21 -30.78 58.96
N VAL A 360 5.94 -31.30 57.97
CA VAL A 360 6.43 -32.70 57.89
C VAL A 360 7.01 -33.15 59.25
N SER A 361 7.48 -32.21 60.08
CA SER A 361 7.95 -32.46 61.45
C SER A 361 6.88 -33.01 62.41
N LYS A 362 5.59 -32.62 62.32
CA LYS A 362 4.55 -33.10 63.25
C LYS A 362 4.10 -34.52 62.95
N LEU A 363 4.00 -34.88 61.66
CA LEU A 363 3.62 -36.23 61.26
C LEU A 363 4.77 -37.22 61.52
N ASP A 364 6.01 -36.82 61.22
CA ASP A 364 7.19 -37.64 61.47
C ASP A 364 7.46 -37.82 62.97
N THR A 365 7.25 -36.79 63.79
CA THR A 365 7.41 -36.92 65.26
C THR A 365 6.36 -37.85 65.88
N LEU A 366 5.10 -37.78 65.45
CA LEU A 366 4.06 -38.70 65.92
C LEU A 366 4.35 -40.14 65.51
N ARG A 367 4.75 -40.37 64.25
CA ARG A 367 5.06 -41.70 63.74
C ARG A 367 6.32 -42.30 64.37
N VAL A 368 7.34 -41.49 64.63
CA VAL A 368 8.55 -41.91 65.36
C VAL A 368 8.22 -42.29 66.81
N ASN A 369 7.29 -41.58 67.46
CA ASN A 369 6.88 -41.90 68.83
C ASN A 369 6.06 -43.19 68.91
N GLU A 370 5.15 -43.44 67.95
CA GLU A 370 4.44 -44.72 67.84
C GLU A 370 5.39 -45.89 67.58
N LEU A 371 6.33 -45.75 66.64
CA LEU A 371 7.33 -46.77 66.36
C LEU A 371 8.20 -47.07 67.59
N LYS A 372 8.62 -46.06 68.35
CA LYS A 372 9.34 -46.25 69.61
C LYS A 372 8.53 -47.03 70.65
N ARG A 373 7.21 -46.84 70.69
CA ARG A 373 6.32 -47.57 71.61
C ARG A 373 6.20 -49.03 71.21
N MET A 374 5.99 -49.32 69.93
CA MET A 374 5.94 -50.69 69.40
C MET A 374 7.25 -51.45 69.63
N ILE A 375 8.40 -50.79 69.42
CA ILE A 375 9.71 -51.41 69.67
C ILE A 375 9.85 -51.82 71.15
N LYS A 376 9.47 -50.96 72.09
CA LYS A 376 9.51 -51.30 73.53
C LYS A 376 8.60 -52.47 73.89
N GLU A 377 7.43 -52.56 73.27
CA GLU A 377 6.50 -53.67 73.49
C GLU A 377 7.07 -54.99 72.94
N LEU A 378 7.69 -54.96 71.76
CA LEU A 378 8.36 -56.12 71.17
C LEU A 378 9.57 -56.58 71.99
N GLU A 379 10.37 -55.65 72.50
CA GLU A 379 11.50 -55.98 73.40
C GLU A 379 11.01 -56.66 74.68
N LYS A 380 9.92 -56.15 75.27
CA LYS A 380 9.31 -56.75 76.46
C LYS A 380 8.81 -58.17 76.17
N LEU A 381 8.13 -58.37 75.04
CA LEU A 381 7.62 -59.68 74.64
C LEU A 381 8.76 -60.67 74.38
N THR A 382 9.83 -60.20 73.72
CA THR A 382 11.03 -61.01 73.45
C THR A 382 11.72 -61.45 74.74
N ASN A 383 11.82 -60.55 75.73
CA ASN A 383 12.40 -60.88 77.03
C ASN A 383 11.54 -61.91 77.79
N GLN A 384 10.22 -61.75 77.78
CA GLN A 384 9.29 -62.75 78.36
C GLN A 384 9.46 -64.11 77.71
N GLN A 385 9.51 -64.17 76.37
CA GLN A 385 9.76 -65.41 75.63
C GLN A 385 11.10 -66.06 76.00
N ARG A 386 12.16 -65.26 76.18
CA ARG A 386 13.46 -65.78 76.62
C ARG A 386 13.37 -66.40 78.01
N GLU A 387 12.72 -65.71 78.96
CA GLU A 387 12.50 -66.23 80.31
C GLU A 387 11.71 -67.55 80.30
N GLU A 388 10.64 -67.62 79.50
CA GLU A 388 9.87 -68.85 79.31
C GLU A 388 10.72 -70.00 78.74
N ILE A 389 11.55 -69.71 77.72
CA ILE A 389 12.47 -70.70 77.14
C ILE A 389 13.50 -71.17 78.17
N TYR A 390 14.05 -70.26 79.00
CA TYR A 390 14.99 -70.63 80.06
C TYR A 390 14.32 -71.50 81.13
N ALA A 391 13.10 -71.18 81.54
CA ALA A 391 12.32 -71.98 82.48
C ALA A 391 12.00 -73.38 81.94
N LEU A 392 11.72 -73.50 80.64
CA LEU A 392 11.50 -74.79 79.98
C LEU A 392 12.77 -75.63 79.85
N LYS A 393 13.95 -75.03 79.72
CA LYS A 393 15.24 -75.73 79.61
C LYS A 393 15.83 -76.19 80.94
N THR A 394 15.33 -75.66 82.06
CA THR A 394 15.82 -75.98 83.41
C THR A 394 14.94 -77.00 84.14
N LYS A 395 13.81 -77.38 83.55
CA LYS A 395 13.06 -78.60 83.87
C LYS A 395 13.60 -79.77 83.05
#